data_AF-A0A2T7U9L1-F1
#
_entry.id   AF-A0A2T7U9L1-F1
#
_cell.length_a   1.000
_cell.length_b   1.000
_cell.length_c   1.000
_cell.angle_alpha   90.00
_cell.angle_beta   90.00
_cell.angle_gamma   90.00
#
_symmetry.space_group_name_H-M   'P 1'
#
loop_
_entity.id
_entity.type
_entity.pdbx_description
1 polymer ?
#
loop_
_entity_poly.entity_id
_entity_poly.type
_entity_poly.pdbx_seq_one_letter_code
_entity_poly.pdbx_strand_id
1 'polypeptide(L)' 'MDFRTSKDESKSPAINVRPNLPNRSEVGWYQIRNALAERNKSGDTAPVNFTPFESAYQALTDKLRPQVFSLGFLR' A
#
# COMPACT_ATOMS: atom_id res chain seq x y z
N MET A 1 33.89 -33.98 35.79
CA MET A 1 33.51 -32.55 35.84
C MET A 1 32.94 -32.20 34.48
N ASP A 2 31.62 -32.15 34.41
CA ASP A 2 30.86 -32.03 33.16
C ASP A 2 30.73 -30.56 32.75
N PHE A 3 31.42 -30.19 31.66
CA PHE A 3 31.26 -28.89 31.03
C PHE A 3 29.96 -28.88 30.22
N ARG A 4 28.92 -28.34 30.86
CA ARG A 4 27.64 -28.01 30.25
C ARG A 4 27.85 -27.21 28.96
N THR A 5 27.23 -27.69 27.89
CA THR A 5 27.10 -27.01 26.60
C THR A 5 26.50 -25.61 26.82
N SER A 6 27.34 -24.58 26.68
CA SER A 6 26.88 -23.20 26.63
C SER A 6 26.05 -23.04 25.35
N LYS A 7 24.74 -22.94 25.55
CA LYS A 7 23.76 -22.57 24.54
C LYS A 7 24.03 -21.11 24.22
N ASP A 8 24.89 -20.88 23.23
CA ASP A 8 25.04 -19.57 22.61
C ASP A 8 23.70 -19.23 21.96
N GLU A 9 22.92 -18.44 22.69
CA GLU A 9 21.71 -17.79 22.20
C GLU A 9 22.16 -16.69 21.23
N SER A 10 22.61 -17.11 20.04
CA SER A 10 22.52 -16.29 18.84
C SER A 10 21.04 -16.02 18.61
N LYS A 11 20.53 -15.02 19.32
CA LYS A 11 19.26 -14.36 19.03
C LYS A 11 19.47 -13.63 17.71
N SER A 12 19.47 -14.41 16.62
CA SER A 12 19.25 -13.91 15.27
C SER A 12 18.10 -12.93 15.39
N PRO A 13 18.25 -11.68 14.93
CA PRO A 13 17.19 -10.69 15.08
C PRO A 13 15.96 -11.35 14.49
N ALA A 14 14.97 -11.58 15.35
CA ALA A 14 13.70 -12.13 14.96
C ALA A 14 13.34 -11.35 13.71
N ILE A 15 13.30 -12.05 12.57
CA ILE A 15 12.86 -11.51 11.30
C ILE A 15 11.55 -10.84 11.65
N ASN A 16 11.59 -9.51 11.75
CA ASN A 16 10.45 -8.73 12.15
C ASN A 16 9.57 -8.83 10.92
N VAL A 17 8.73 -9.87 10.90
CA VAL A 17 7.81 -10.15 9.83
C VAL A 17 6.90 -8.95 9.84
N ARG A 18 7.23 -7.93 9.04
CA ARG A 18 6.47 -6.69 8.91
C ARG A 18 5.01 -7.13 8.70
N PRO A 19 4.10 -6.89 9.64
CA PRO A 19 2.80 -7.52 9.63
C PRO A 19 1.88 -6.74 8.70
N ASN A 20 2.20 -6.71 7.39
CA ASN A 20 1.32 -6.23 6.32
C ASN A 20 1.95 -6.25 4.92
N LEU A 21 3.02 -7.00 4.63
CA LEU A 21 3.49 -7.04 3.23
C LEU A 21 2.46 -7.83 2.39
N PRO A 22 1.73 -7.20 1.45
CA PRO A 22 0.70 -7.90 0.71
C PRO A 22 1.38 -8.77 -0.36
N ASN A 23 1.74 -9.99 0.04
CA ASN A 23 2.16 -11.07 -0.86
C ASN A 23 0.92 -11.63 -1.61
N ARG A 24 0.42 -10.97 -2.67
CA ARG A 24 -0.58 -11.58 -3.57
C ARG A 24 -0.58 -10.86 -4.93
N SER A 25 -0.44 -11.59 -6.02
CA SER A 25 -0.69 -11.15 -7.41
C SER A 25 -2.10 -10.56 -7.66
N GLU A 26 -2.96 -10.56 -6.64
CA GLU A 26 -4.33 -10.08 -6.62
C GLU A 26 -4.45 -8.62 -6.14
N VAL A 27 -3.33 -7.95 -5.82
CA VAL A 27 -3.40 -6.60 -5.23
C VAL A 27 -3.98 -5.59 -6.21
N GLY A 28 -5.21 -5.17 -5.93
CA GLY A 28 -5.88 -4.14 -6.70
C GLY A 28 -5.17 -2.80 -6.59
N TRP A 29 -5.30 -1.97 -7.62
CA TRP A 29 -4.69 -0.63 -7.69
C TRP A 29 -4.93 0.23 -6.44
N TYR A 30 -6.10 0.11 -5.82
CA TYR A 30 -6.43 0.82 -4.57
C TYR A 30 -5.51 0.43 -3.40
N GLN A 31 -5.22 -0.86 -3.25
CA GLN A 31 -4.32 -1.35 -2.20
C GLN A 31 -2.89 -0.87 -2.45
N ILE A 32 -2.45 -0.89 -3.71
CA ILE A 32 -1.13 -0.36 -4.11
C ILE A 32 -1.02 1.13 -3.77
N ARG A 33 -2.01 1.94 -4.14
CA ARG A 33 -2.03 3.38 -3.85
C ARG A 33 -2.03 3.65 -2.34
N ASN A 34 -2.80 2.90 -1.56
CA ASN A 34 -2.84 3.05 -0.11
C ASN A 34 -1.50 2.67 0.54
N ALA A 35 -0.86 1.58 0.09
CA ALA A 35 0.45 1.18 0.59
C ALA A 35 1.53 2.23 0.25
N LEU A 36 1.47 2.82 -0.94
CA LEU A 36 2.37 3.91 -1.34
C LEU A 36 2.11 5.20 -0.54
N ALA A 37 0.85 5.55 -0.29
CA ALA A 37 0.48 6.70 0.53
C ALA A 37 0.93 6.52 1.99
N GLU A 38 0.82 5.31 2.55
CA GLU A 38 1.34 5.00 3.89
C GLU A 38 2.86 5.08 3.92
N ARG A 39 3.54 4.57 2.89
CA ARG A 39 5.00 4.67 2.74
C ARG A 39 5.49 6.12 2.65
N ASN A 40 4.74 7.01 2.00
CA ASN A 40 5.11 8.43 1.95
C ASN A 40 5.21 9.08 3.34
N LYS A 41 4.54 8.52 4.36
CA LYS A 41 4.60 9.02 5.73
C LYS A 41 5.87 8.59 6.48
N SER A 42 6.47 7.45 6.11
CA SER A 42 7.64 6.92 6.82
C SER A 42 8.95 7.57 6.39
N GLY A 43 8.99 8.29 5.25
CA GLY A 43 10.15 9.08 4.82
C GLY A 43 11.36 8.28 4.32
N ASP A 44 11.29 6.94 4.36
CA ASP A 44 12.41 6.04 4.00
C ASP A 44 12.76 6.02 2.49
N THR A 45 11.86 6.54 1.64
CA THR A 45 11.98 6.49 0.17
C THR A 45 11.41 7.76 -0.46
N ALA A 46 11.74 8.02 -1.73
CA ALA A 46 11.21 9.15 -2.46
C ALA A 46 9.66 9.15 -2.44
N PRO A 47 9.03 10.27 -2.03
CA PRO A 47 7.59 10.35 -1.92
C PRO A 47 6.93 10.32 -3.30
N VAL A 48 5.86 9.55 -3.43
CA VAL A 48 5.05 9.46 -4.66
C VAL A 48 3.94 10.50 -4.61
N ASN A 49 3.89 11.41 -5.59
CA ASN A 49 2.83 12.41 -5.67
C ASN A 49 1.61 11.88 -6.47
N PHE A 50 0.46 11.79 -5.80
CA PHE A 50 -0.80 11.35 -6.42
C PHE A 50 -1.71 12.49 -6.90
N THR A 51 -1.39 13.75 -6.58
CA THR A 51 -2.21 14.93 -6.90
C THR A 51 -2.54 15.06 -8.41
N PRO A 52 -1.61 14.82 -9.36
CA PRO A 52 -1.95 14.91 -10.78
C PRO A 52 -2.98 13.87 -11.21
N PHE A 53 -2.88 12.64 -10.66
CA PHE A 53 -3.84 11.57 -10.94
C PHE A 53 -5.21 11.88 -10.35
N GLU A 54 -5.27 12.32 -9.10
CA GLU A 54 -6.53 12.66 -8.43
C GLU A 54 -7.25 13.82 -9.14
N SER A 55 -6.50 14.83 -9.58
CA SER A 55 -7.05 15.96 -10.33
C SER A 55 -7.65 15.53 -11.66
N ALA A 56 -6.93 14.69 -12.42
CA ALA A 56 -7.42 14.16 -13.70
C ALA A 56 -8.66 13.26 -13.51
N TYR A 57 -8.65 12.41 -12.47
CA TYR A 57 -9.77 11.54 -12.14
C TYR A 57 -11.01 12.34 -11.75
N GLN A 58 -10.85 13.40 -10.95
CA GLN A 58 -11.94 14.29 -10.57
C GLN A 58 -12.53 15.01 -11.80
N ALA A 59 -11.68 15.59 -12.64
CA ALA A 59 -12.12 16.28 -13.86
C ALA A 59 -12.89 15.35 -14.81
N LEU A 60 -12.43 14.10 -14.95
CA LEU A 60 -13.15 13.09 -15.72
C LEU A 60 -14.49 12.74 -15.07
N THR A 61 -14.51 12.54 -13.75
CA THR A 61 -15.72 12.21 -13.00
C THR A 61 -16.78 13.29 -13.15
N ASP A 62 -16.41 14.57 -13.03
CA ASP A 62 -17.35 15.69 -13.15
C ASP A 62 -17.92 15.81 -14.58
N LYS A 63 -17.14 15.43 -15.60
CA LYS A 63 -17.62 15.35 -16.98
C LYS A 63 -18.57 14.17 -17.21
N LEU A 64 -18.29 13.01 -16.60
CA LEU A 64 -19.06 11.80 -16.80
C LEU A 64 -20.36 11.78 -15.98
N ARG A 65 -20.37 12.36 -14.78
CA ARG A 65 -21.54 12.39 -13.88
C ARG A 65 -22.83 12.83 -14.60
N PRO A 66 -22.91 13.97 -15.30
CA PRO A 66 -24.13 14.36 -16.01
C PRO A 66 -24.48 13.39 -17.17
N GLN A 67 -23.47 12.82 -17.84
CA GLN A 67 -23.69 11.89 -18.95
C GLN A 67 -24.25 10.56 -18.48
N VAL A 68 -23.80 10.03 -17.34
CA VAL A 68 -24.31 8.74 -16.83
C VAL A 68 -25.77 8.82 -16.39
N PHE A 69 -26.23 9.98 -15.89
CA PHE A 69 -27.65 10.22 -15.63
C PHE A 69 -28.43 10.47 -16.92
N SER A 70 -27.89 11.28 -17.84
CA SER A 70 -28.55 11.57 -19.13
C SER A 70 -28.72 10.33 -20.00
N LEU A 71 -27.76 9.39 -19.95
CA LEU A 71 -27.78 8.15 -20.72
C LEU A 71 -28.49 7.01 -19.97
N GLY A 72 -28.96 7.24 -18.75
CA GLY A 72 -29.74 6.27 -17.97
C GLY A 72 -28.94 5.10 -17.37
N PHE A 73 -27.61 5.23 -17.27
CA PHE A 73 -26.76 4.25 -16.59
C PHE A 73 -26.98 4.24 -15.07
N LEU A 74 -27.32 5.40 -14.50
CA LEU A 74 -27.70 5.57 -13.10
C LEU A 74 -29.05 6.29 -13.04
N ARG A 75 -29.92 5.89 -12.11
CA ARG A 75 -31.25 6.47 -11.88
C ARG A 75 -31.31 7.15 -10.53
#